data_AF-A0A7X0AXL2-F1
#
_entry.id   AF-A0A7X0AXL2-F1
#
_cell.length_a   1.000
_cell.length_b   1.000
_cell.length_c   1.000
_cell.angle_alpha   90.00
_cell.angle_beta   90.00
_cell.angle_gamma   90.00
#
_symmetry.space_group_name_H-M   'P 1'
#
loop_
_entity.id
_entity.type
_entity.pdbx_description
1 polymer ?
#
loop_
_entity_poly.entity_id
_entity_poly.type
_entity_poly.pdbx_seq_one_letter_code
_entity_poly.pdbx_strand_id
1 'polypeptide(L)'
;MVTDAPPGKVRRQVNVEAELARVARVLNVADLDQHPGGRRLAAMVRSMATDGRGREDPIREIFGRLGDKWSTLLLLLLSAGPFRHATLRRLVGAVTDEARISQRMLTLRLRSLERDGLVDRRVTPSVPPQVEYALTDLGHDLLAQVESLMGWVRRHHAAILAARARFQDSGPED
;
A
#
# COMPACT_ATOMS: atom_id res chain seq x y z
N MET A 1 11.84 -21.47 29.84
CA MET A 1 11.81 -21.86 28.41
C MET A 1 12.19 -20.64 27.60
N VAL A 2 13.40 -20.64 27.07
CA VAL A 2 13.95 -19.60 26.19
C VAL A 2 13.37 -19.85 24.80
N THR A 3 12.57 -18.92 24.29
CA THR A 3 12.10 -18.94 22.90
C THR A 3 13.20 -18.36 22.02
N ASP A 4 13.81 -19.25 21.24
CA ASP A 4 14.81 -18.94 20.23
C ASP A 4 14.12 -18.15 19.09
N ALA A 5 14.52 -16.90 18.92
CA ALA A 5 14.07 -16.07 17.79
C ALA A 5 14.84 -16.49 16.53
N PRO A 6 14.20 -16.63 15.36
CA PRO A 6 14.89 -17.08 14.16
C PRO A 6 15.97 -16.06 13.75
N PRO A 7 17.12 -16.51 13.21
CA PRO A 7 18.22 -15.63 12.84
C PRO A 7 17.75 -14.61 11.80
N GLY A 8 17.82 -13.33 12.16
CA GLY A 8 17.51 -12.23 11.27
C GLY A 8 18.39 -12.31 10.02
N LYS A 9 17.75 -12.38 8.84
CA LYS A 9 18.45 -12.22 7.56
C LYS A 9 19.28 -10.94 7.64
N VAL A 10 20.60 -11.05 7.52
CA VAL A 10 21.54 -9.93 7.48
C VAL A 10 21.02 -8.92 6.45
N ARG A 11 20.58 -7.73 6.91
CA ARG A 11 20.21 -6.62 6.01
C ARG A 11 21.43 -6.34 5.14
N ARG A 12 21.37 -6.71 3.84
CA ARG A 12 22.39 -6.29 2.87
C ARG A 12 22.42 -4.76 2.89
N GLN A 13 23.51 -4.20 3.39
CA GLN A 13 23.70 -2.75 3.44
C GLN A 13 23.66 -2.22 2.01
N VAL A 14 22.75 -1.27 1.75
CA VAL A 14 22.56 -0.69 0.42
C VAL A 14 23.79 0.18 0.11
N ASN A 15 24.51 -0.12 -0.97
CA ASN A 15 25.59 0.72 -1.45
C ASN A 15 25.00 1.91 -2.24
N VAL A 16 24.81 3.04 -1.55
CA VAL A 16 24.19 4.26 -2.10
C VAL A 16 24.97 4.82 -3.29
N GLU A 17 26.31 4.82 -3.20
CA GLU A 17 27.18 5.39 -4.24
C GLU A 17 27.07 4.63 -5.56
N ALA A 18 27.07 3.29 -5.50
CA ALA A 18 26.90 2.46 -6.69
C ALA A 18 25.56 2.71 -7.39
N GLU A 19 24.51 2.99 -6.62
CA GLU A 19 23.17 3.28 -7.14
C GLU A 19 23.07 4.69 -7.71
N LEU A 20 23.69 5.69 -7.08
CA LEU A 20 23.82 7.04 -7.65
C LEU A 20 24.59 6.99 -8.98
N ALA A 21 25.68 6.24 -9.05
CA ALA A 21 26.44 6.04 -10.29
C ALA A 21 25.63 5.30 -11.37
N ARG A 22 24.71 4.40 -11.00
CA ARG A 22 23.78 3.78 -11.95
C ARG A 22 22.79 4.82 -12.49
N VAL A 23 22.20 5.65 -11.64
CA VAL A 23 21.26 6.70 -12.07
C VAL A 23 21.93 7.74 -12.96
N ALA A 24 23.15 8.18 -12.61
CA ALA A 24 23.95 9.11 -13.42
C ALA A 24 24.18 8.57 -14.84
N ARG A 25 24.50 7.27 -14.97
CA ARG A 25 24.64 6.61 -16.27
C ARG A 25 23.34 6.55 -17.06
N VAL A 26 22.22 6.24 -16.43
CA VAL A 26 20.90 6.18 -17.10
C VAL A 26 20.50 7.55 -17.65
N LEU A 27 20.81 8.63 -16.92
CA LEU A 27 20.51 9.99 -17.36
C LEU A 27 21.58 10.57 -18.29
N ASN A 28 22.70 9.86 -18.50
CA ASN A 28 23.87 10.35 -19.22
C ASN A 28 24.38 11.71 -18.68
N VAL A 29 24.50 11.83 -17.36
CA VAL A 29 24.99 13.04 -16.68
C VAL A 29 26.21 12.73 -15.83
N ALA A 30 27.18 13.66 -15.84
CA ALA A 30 28.39 13.55 -15.03
C ALA A 30 28.13 13.83 -13.54
N ASP A 31 27.18 14.74 -13.25
CA ASP A 31 26.81 15.14 -11.90
C ASP A 31 25.28 15.23 -11.78
N LEU A 32 24.72 14.38 -10.92
CA LEU A 32 23.28 14.36 -10.64
C LEU A 32 22.81 15.63 -9.94
N ASP A 33 23.64 16.23 -9.09
CA ASP A 33 23.25 17.39 -8.30
C ASP A 33 23.21 18.68 -9.13
N GLN A 34 23.82 18.67 -10.32
CA GLN A 34 23.74 19.77 -11.30
C GLN A 34 22.62 19.58 -12.35
N HIS A 35 22.05 18.37 -12.45
CA HIS A 35 20.98 18.09 -13.40
C HIS A 35 19.59 18.39 -12.80
N PRO A 36 18.67 19.12 -13.49
CA PRO A 36 17.35 19.49 -12.95
C PRO A 36 16.52 18.29 -12.46
N GLY A 37 16.59 17.15 -13.17
CA GLY A 37 15.96 15.89 -12.74
C GLY A 37 16.86 15.01 -11.85
N GLY A 38 18.17 15.20 -11.91
CA GLY A 38 19.16 14.37 -11.22
C GLY A 38 19.11 14.57 -9.70
N ARG A 39 18.96 15.82 -9.24
CA ARG A 39 18.86 16.15 -7.81
C ARG A 39 17.76 15.38 -7.09
N ARG A 40 16.57 15.35 -7.68
CA ARG A 40 15.40 14.67 -7.10
C ARG A 40 15.62 13.16 -7.05
N LEU A 41 16.19 12.58 -8.11
CA LEU A 41 16.48 11.16 -8.17
C LEU A 41 17.60 10.76 -7.20
N ALA A 42 18.63 11.59 -7.05
CA ALA A 42 19.69 11.39 -6.08
C ALA A 42 19.16 11.45 -4.63
N ALA A 43 18.32 12.44 -4.32
CA ALA A 43 17.62 12.51 -3.04
C ALA A 43 16.73 11.28 -2.78
N MET A 44 16.01 10.81 -3.79
CA MET A 44 15.18 9.60 -3.71
C MET A 44 16.03 8.34 -3.47
N VAL A 45 17.14 8.17 -4.19
CA VAL A 45 18.08 7.03 -4.00
C VAL A 45 18.66 7.02 -2.59
N ARG A 46 18.99 8.19 -2.04
CA ARG A 46 19.48 8.36 -0.66
C ARG A 46 18.41 8.02 0.38
N SER A 47 17.17 8.52 0.22
CA SER A 47 16.03 8.17 1.09
C SER A 47 15.71 6.67 1.04
N MET A 48 15.70 6.07 -0.15
CA MET A 48 15.42 4.64 -0.29
C MET A 48 16.53 3.74 0.28
N ALA A 49 17.71 4.28 0.60
CA ALA A 49 18.76 3.53 1.28
C ALA A 49 18.57 3.50 2.80
N THR A 50 17.91 4.50 3.39
CA THR A 50 17.53 4.53 4.80
C THR A 50 16.33 3.64 5.06
N ASP A 51 15.38 3.63 4.13
CA ASP A 51 14.11 2.93 4.29
C ASP A 51 14.27 1.42 4.01
N GLY A 52 15.17 1.09 3.08
CA GLY A 52 15.37 -0.25 2.53
C GLY A 52 14.81 -0.34 1.10
N ARG A 53 15.28 -1.33 0.32
CA ARG A 53 14.84 -1.53 -1.08
C ARG A 53 14.35 -2.95 -1.37
N GLY A 54 14.33 -3.80 -0.36
CA GLY A 54 13.86 -5.17 -0.49
C GLY A 54 12.37 -5.23 -0.80
N ARG A 55 11.89 -6.36 -1.34
CA ARG A 55 10.45 -6.63 -1.45
C ARG A 55 9.76 -6.64 -0.08
N GLU A 56 10.52 -6.91 0.98
CA GLU A 56 10.11 -6.95 2.40
C GLU A 56 10.15 -5.57 3.08
N ASP A 57 10.38 -4.49 2.32
CA ASP A 57 10.44 -3.13 2.83
C ASP A 57 9.05 -2.57 3.20
N PRO A 58 8.84 -2.07 4.43
CA PRO A 58 7.53 -1.58 4.87
C PRO A 58 6.94 -0.49 3.96
N ILE A 59 7.74 0.43 3.42
CA ILE A 59 7.26 1.50 2.55
C ILE A 59 6.69 0.88 1.27
N ARG A 60 7.45 0.00 0.62
CA ARG A 60 7.00 -0.64 -0.63
C ARG A 60 5.79 -1.55 -0.40
N GLU A 61 5.78 -2.31 0.68
CA GLU A 61 4.66 -3.20 1.00
C GLU A 61 3.38 -2.41 1.30
N ILE A 62 3.46 -1.33 2.09
CA ILE A 62 2.32 -0.47 2.40
C ILE A 62 1.79 0.23 1.15
N PHE A 63 2.65 0.83 0.30
CA PHE A 63 2.19 1.40 -0.97
C PHE A 63 1.57 0.34 -1.90
N GLY A 64 2.14 -0.86 -1.93
CA GLY A 64 1.55 -1.99 -2.65
C GLY A 64 0.16 -2.38 -2.14
N ARG A 65 -0.08 -2.27 -0.82
CA ARG A 65 -1.38 -2.51 -0.19
C ARG A 65 -2.39 -1.43 -0.49
N LEU A 66 -1.98 -0.16 -0.38
CA LEU A 66 -2.84 0.97 -0.72
C LEU A 66 -3.27 0.93 -2.20
N GLY A 67 -2.40 0.42 -3.07
CA GLY A 67 -2.69 0.21 -4.49
C GLY A 67 -3.54 -1.04 -4.78
N ASP A 68 -3.70 -1.97 -3.83
CA ASP A 68 -4.53 -3.16 -4.04
C ASP A 68 -6.01 -2.87 -3.75
N LYS A 69 -6.88 -3.32 -4.67
CA LYS A 69 -8.33 -3.05 -4.66
C LYS A 69 -8.99 -3.37 -3.31
N TRP A 70 -8.53 -4.41 -2.62
CA TRP A 70 -9.24 -4.97 -1.47
C TRP A 70 -8.79 -4.38 -0.15
N SER A 71 -7.48 -4.18 0.06
CA SER A 71 -6.95 -3.70 1.33
C SER A 71 -7.49 -2.31 1.65
N THR A 72 -7.44 -1.38 0.70
CA THR A 72 -7.97 -0.02 0.89
C THR A 72 -9.48 -0.03 1.17
N LEU A 73 -10.25 -0.86 0.45
CA LEU A 73 -11.69 -1.01 0.71
C LEU A 73 -11.97 -1.59 2.11
N LEU A 74 -11.18 -2.56 2.56
CA LEU A 74 -11.34 -3.15 3.89
C LEU A 74 -11.02 -2.14 5.00
N LEU A 75 -9.98 -1.32 4.83
CA LEU A 75 -9.70 -0.22 5.76
C LEU A 75 -10.87 0.77 5.85
N LEU A 76 -11.44 1.14 4.70
CA LEU A 76 -12.62 2.02 4.64
C LEU A 76 -13.84 1.40 5.32
N LEU A 77 -14.10 0.12 5.11
CA LEU A 77 -15.23 -0.55 5.75
C LEU A 77 -15.05 -0.67 7.27
N LEU A 78 -13.83 -1.03 7.71
CA LEU A 78 -13.51 -1.17 9.14
C LEU A 78 -13.47 0.17 9.88
N SER A 79 -13.42 1.30 9.19
CA SER A 79 -13.54 2.62 9.82
C SER A 79 -14.92 2.86 10.43
N ALA A 80 -15.95 2.15 9.96
CA ALA A 80 -17.29 2.19 10.54
C ALA A 80 -17.44 1.33 11.81
N GLY A 81 -16.42 0.53 12.16
CA GLY A 81 -16.40 -0.27 13.38
C GLY A 81 -15.92 -1.70 13.18
N PRO A 82 -15.94 -2.51 14.26
CA PRO A 82 -15.52 -3.90 14.21
C PRO A 82 -16.52 -4.76 13.43
N PHE A 83 -16.03 -5.64 12.56
CA PHE A 83 -16.87 -6.55 11.78
C PHE A 83 -16.34 -7.97 11.74
N ARG A 84 -17.26 -8.93 11.68
CA ARG A 84 -16.94 -10.33 11.39
C ARG A 84 -16.59 -10.53 9.92
N HIS A 85 -15.81 -11.56 9.63
CA HIS A 85 -15.42 -11.94 8.27
C HIS A 85 -16.62 -12.07 7.31
N ALA A 86 -17.70 -12.74 7.74
CA ALA A 86 -18.90 -12.91 6.90
C ALA A 86 -19.61 -11.58 6.61
N THR A 87 -19.63 -10.66 7.58
CA THR A 87 -20.20 -9.32 7.42
C THR A 87 -19.35 -8.49 6.45
N LEU A 88 -18.02 -8.46 6.63
CA LEU A 88 -17.11 -7.79 5.70
C LEU A 88 -17.28 -8.28 4.26
N ARG A 89 -17.38 -9.59 4.05
CA ARG A 89 -17.59 -10.15 2.71
C ARG A 89 -18.88 -9.66 2.05
N ARG A 90 -19.97 -9.57 2.83
CA ARG A 90 -21.26 -9.04 2.35
C ARG A 90 -21.18 -7.54 2.07
N LEU A 91 -20.55 -6.77 2.97
CA LEU A 91 -20.36 -5.33 2.81
C LEU A 91 -19.57 -5.01 1.54
N VAL A 92 -18.44 -5.69 1.31
CA VAL A 92 -17.66 -5.55 0.06
C VAL A 92 -18.56 -5.79 -1.16
N GLY A 93 -19.33 -6.88 -1.16
CA GLY A 93 -20.24 -7.18 -2.27
C GLY A 93 -21.44 -6.24 -2.42
N ALA A 94 -21.74 -5.41 -1.42
CA ALA A 94 -22.83 -4.43 -1.47
C ALA A 94 -22.36 -3.05 -1.96
N VAL A 95 -21.07 -2.74 -1.81
CA VAL A 95 -20.49 -1.43 -2.18
C VAL A 95 -19.67 -1.46 -3.47
N THR A 96 -19.50 -2.64 -4.09
CA THR A 96 -18.76 -2.78 -5.36
C THR A 96 -19.53 -3.63 -6.36
N ASP A 97 -19.68 -3.12 -7.59
CA ASP A 97 -20.43 -3.79 -8.66
C ASP A 97 -19.60 -4.84 -9.44
N GLU A 98 -18.28 -4.65 -9.49
CA GLU A 98 -17.44 -5.33 -10.49
C GLU A 98 -16.93 -6.73 -10.09
N ALA A 99 -16.88 -7.07 -8.79
CA ALA A 99 -16.43 -8.40 -8.36
C ALA A 99 -16.76 -8.67 -6.87
N ARG A 100 -17.30 -9.86 -6.56
CA ARG A 100 -17.35 -10.33 -5.17
C ARG A 100 -15.98 -10.85 -4.74
N ILE A 101 -15.48 -10.36 -3.61
CA ILE A 101 -14.25 -10.90 -3.00
C ILE A 101 -14.46 -12.35 -2.58
N SER A 102 -13.53 -13.24 -2.97
CA SER A 102 -13.55 -14.63 -2.51
C SER A 102 -13.20 -14.72 -1.03
N GLN A 103 -13.68 -15.75 -0.33
CA GLN A 103 -13.35 -15.97 1.08
C GLN A 103 -11.84 -16.11 1.29
N ARG A 104 -11.15 -16.85 0.41
CA ARG A 104 -9.68 -17.02 0.47
C ARG A 104 -8.97 -15.68 0.35
N MET A 105 -9.39 -14.82 -0.59
CA MET A 105 -8.77 -13.51 -0.79
C MET A 105 -9.05 -12.58 0.40
N LEU A 106 -10.27 -12.59 0.95
CA LEU A 106 -10.59 -11.79 2.14
C LEU A 106 -9.72 -12.20 3.35
N THR A 107 -9.59 -13.50 3.62
CA THR A 107 -8.69 -13.99 4.66
C THR A 107 -7.25 -13.57 4.42
N LEU A 108 -6.75 -13.69 3.19
CA LEU A 108 -5.39 -13.28 2.85
C LEU A 108 -5.17 -11.79 3.15
N ARG A 109 -6.08 -10.92 2.73
CA ARG A 109 -5.97 -9.46 2.93
C ARG A 109 -6.06 -9.09 4.40
N LEU A 110 -7.00 -9.66 5.15
CA LEU A 110 -7.11 -9.43 6.60
C LEU A 110 -5.86 -9.88 7.34
N ARG A 111 -5.29 -11.06 7.02
CA ARG A 111 -4.03 -11.53 7.61
C ARG A 111 -2.86 -10.62 7.27
N SER A 112 -2.81 -10.14 6.03
CA SER A 112 -1.80 -9.19 5.60
C SER A 112 -1.93 -7.87 6.38
N LEU A 113 -3.15 -7.32 6.56
CA LEU A 113 -3.38 -6.09 7.31
C LEU A 113 -3.09 -6.25 8.81
N GLU A 114 -3.41 -7.43 9.38
CA GLU A 114 -3.08 -7.82 10.75
C GLU A 114 -1.57 -7.88 10.98
N ARG A 115 -0.83 -8.53 10.06
CA ARG A 115 0.64 -8.62 10.12
C ARG A 115 1.29 -7.23 10.13
N ASP A 116 0.70 -6.26 9.44
CA ASP A 116 1.22 -4.90 9.33
C ASP A 116 0.77 -4.00 10.49
N GLY A 117 -0.02 -4.53 11.43
CA GLY A 117 -0.52 -3.79 12.58
C GLY A 117 -1.60 -2.77 12.23
N LEU A 118 -2.21 -2.82 11.04
CA LEU A 118 -3.28 -1.92 10.62
C LEU A 118 -4.67 -2.39 11.08
N VAL A 119 -4.82 -3.69 11.33
CA VAL A 119 -6.07 -4.33 11.75
C VAL A 119 -5.79 -5.23 12.93
N ASP A 120 -6.59 -5.13 13.99
CA ASP A 120 -6.59 -6.10 15.08
C ASP A 120 -7.62 -7.21 14.82
N ARG A 121 -7.32 -8.42 15.30
CA ARG A 121 -8.18 -9.60 15.21
C ARG A 121 -8.54 -10.07 16.62
N ARG A 122 -9.74 -9.72 17.07
CA ARG A 122 -10.25 -10.11 18.38
C ARG A 122 -11.06 -11.41 18.33
N VAL A 123 -10.74 -12.34 19.22
CA VAL A 123 -11.53 -13.57 19.43
C VAL A 123 -12.32 -13.43 20.73
N THR A 124 -13.64 -13.54 20.64
CA THR A 124 -14.54 -13.51 21.79
C THR A 124 -14.96 -14.94 22.15
N PRO A 125 -14.62 -15.44 23.36
CA PRO A 125 -15.04 -16.75 23.83
C PRO A 125 -16.57 -16.85 23.80
N SER A 126 -17.08 -17.74 22.97
CA SER A 126 -18.50 -18.03 22.78
C SER A 126 -18.64 -19.39 22.10
N VAL A 127 -19.86 -19.93 22.02
CA VAL A 127 -20.14 -21.17 21.32
C VAL A 127 -21.10 -20.88 20.16
N PRO A 128 -20.64 -20.88 18.89
CA PRO A 128 -19.24 -21.02 18.44
C PRO A 128 -18.41 -19.74 18.67
N PRO A 129 -17.06 -19.82 18.72
CA PRO A 129 -16.20 -18.65 18.92
C PRO A 129 -16.43 -17.57 17.87
N GLN A 130 -16.49 -16.32 18.31
CA GLN A 130 -16.72 -15.18 17.45
C GLN A 130 -15.40 -14.46 17.18
N VAL A 131 -15.19 -14.08 15.92
CA VAL A 131 -13.97 -13.40 15.48
C VAL A 131 -14.36 -12.10 14.78
N GLU A 132 -13.81 -11.00 15.28
CA GLU A 132 -14.03 -9.66 14.76
C GLU A 132 -12.71 -9.01 14.40
N TYR A 133 -12.77 -8.16 13.37
CA TYR A 133 -11.64 -7.37 12.88
C TYR A 133 -11.97 -5.91 13.11
N ALA A 134 -11.00 -5.12 13.55
CA ALA A 134 -11.13 -3.68 13.79
C ALA A 134 -9.88 -2.96 13.30
N LEU A 135 -9.98 -1.68 12.93
CA LEU A 135 -8.78 -0.87 12.74
C LEU A 135 -8.04 -0.70 14.06
N THR A 136 -6.72 -0.66 13.98
CA THR A 136 -5.87 -0.16 15.07
C THR A 136 -5.73 1.35 14.95
N ASP A 137 -5.11 2.00 15.95
CA ASP A 137 -4.75 3.43 15.86
C ASP A 137 -3.86 3.72 14.64
N LEU A 138 -2.91 2.82 14.33
CA LEU A 138 -2.08 2.91 13.13
C LEU A 138 -2.91 2.77 11.84
N GLY A 139 -3.90 1.88 11.85
CA GLY A 139 -4.85 1.72 10.74
C GLY A 139 -5.69 2.97 10.50
N HIS A 140 -6.16 3.61 11.57
CA HIS A 140 -6.89 4.88 11.50
C HIS A 140 -6.02 6.02 10.96
N ASP A 141 -4.78 6.15 11.43
CA ASP A 141 -3.86 7.19 10.96
C ASP A 141 -3.54 7.02 9.47
N LEU A 142 -3.26 5.79 9.03
CA LEU A 142 -3.06 5.51 7.61
C LEU A 142 -4.31 5.84 6.78
N LEU A 143 -5.49 5.50 7.29
CA LEU A 143 -6.74 5.77 6.58
C LEU A 143 -6.98 7.27 6.38
N ALA A 144 -6.61 8.12 7.33
CA ALA A 144 -6.70 9.57 7.17
C ALA A 144 -5.88 10.08 5.97
N GLN A 145 -4.71 9.49 5.73
CA GLN A 145 -3.88 9.81 4.55
C GLN A 145 -4.56 9.37 3.25
N VAL A 146 -5.17 8.18 3.25
CA VAL A 146 -5.96 7.66 2.12
C VAL A 146 -7.14 8.58 1.83
N GLU A 147 -7.86 9.05 2.85
CA GLU A 147 -8.99 9.96 2.69
C GLU A 147 -8.59 11.31 2.11
N SER A 148 -7.42 11.84 2.48
CA SER A 148 -6.84 13.03 1.86
C SER A 148 -6.60 12.83 0.36
N LEU A 149 -6.01 11.68 -0.03
CA LEU A 149 -5.80 11.32 -1.43
C LEU A 149 -7.13 11.16 -2.18
N MET A 150 -8.12 10.48 -1.60
CA MET A 150 -9.46 10.39 -2.18
C MET A 150 -10.11 11.76 -2.35
N GLY A 151 -9.89 12.67 -1.39
CA GLY A 151 -10.32 14.06 -1.47
C GLY A 151 -9.71 14.78 -2.67
N TRP A 152 -8.41 14.60 -2.91
CA TRP A 152 -7.74 15.12 -4.10
C TRP A 152 -8.32 14.53 -5.39
N VAL A 153 -8.54 13.21 -5.45
CA VAL A 153 -9.12 12.53 -6.61
C VAL A 153 -10.51 13.07 -6.92
N ARG A 154 -11.37 13.23 -5.91
CA ARG A 154 -12.72 13.80 -6.07
C ARG A 154 -12.67 15.20 -6.66
N ARG A 155 -11.78 16.07 -6.16
CA ARG A 155 -11.62 17.44 -6.67
C ARG A 155 -11.16 17.48 -8.13
N HIS A 156 -10.36 16.51 -8.57
CA HIS A 156 -9.78 16.48 -9.91
C HIS A 156 -10.45 15.47 -10.84
N HIS A 157 -11.57 14.87 -10.43
CA HIS A 157 -12.22 13.78 -11.15
C HIS A 157 -12.54 14.15 -12.61
N ALA A 158 -13.13 15.33 -12.85
CA ALA A 158 -13.44 15.81 -14.19
C ALA A 158 -12.18 16.00 -15.06
N ALA A 159 -11.11 16.56 -14.49
CA ALA A 159 -9.85 16.76 -15.19
C ALA A 159 -9.19 15.42 -15.58
N ILE A 160 -9.25 14.42 -14.69
CA ILE A 160 -8.77 13.06 -14.94
C ILE A 160 -9.56 12.40 -16.08
N LEU A 161 -10.89 12.48 -16.05
CA LEU A 161 -11.74 11.93 -17.11
C LEU A 161 -11.47 12.61 -18.46
N ALA A 162 -11.34 13.94 -18.48
CA ALA A 162 -11.01 14.68 -19.69
C ALA A 162 -9.63 14.30 -20.25
N ALA A 163 -8.64 14.06 -19.38
CA ALA A 163 -7.32 13.59 -19.81
C ALA A 163 -7.38 12.17 -20.41
N ARG A 164 -8.18 11.28 -19.83
CA ARG A 164 -8.40 9.92 -20.38
C ARG A 164 -9.08 9.96 -21.74
N ALA A 165 -10.13 10.76 -21.90
CA ALA A 165 -10.82 10.93 -23.17
C ALA A 165 -9.85 11.44 -24.24
N ARG A 166 -9.10 12.53 -23.96
CA ARG A 166 -8.08 13.03 -24.90
C ARG A 166 -7.07 11.97 -25.33
N PHE A 167 -6.58 11.15 -24.40
CA PHE A 167 -5.64 10.07 -24.72
C PHE A 167 -6.26 9.00 -25.63
N GLN A 168 -7.53 8.65 -25.39
CA GLN A 168 -8.27 7.69 -26.23
C GLN A 168 -8.55 8.25 -27.63
N ASP A 169 -8.88 9.54 -27.72
CA ASP A 169 -9.10 10.24 -28.99
C ASP A 169 -7.80 10.45 -29.77
N SER A 170 -6.66 10.49 -29.07
CA SER A 170 -5.30 10.54 -29.64
C SER A 170 -4.74 9.15 -29.95
N GLY A 171 -5.61 8.14 -30.16
CA GLY A 171 -5.20 6.78 -30.55
C GLY A 171 -4.17 6.81 -31.69
N PRO A 172 -3.25 5.84 -31.73
CA PRO A 172 -1.97 5.97 -32.45
C PRO A 172 -2.19 6.38 -33.91
N GLU A 173 -1.52 7.45 -34.35
CA GLU A 173 -1.15 7.57 -35.76
C GLU A 173 -0.17 6.40 -36.02
N ASP A 174 -0.70 5.32 -36.63
CA ASP A 174 -0.04 4.11 -37.16
C ASP A 174 1.03 3.38 -36.30
#